data_AF-A0A380HND0-F1
#
_entry.id   AF-A0A380HND0-F1
#
_cell.length_a   1.000
_cell.length_b   1.000
_cell.length_c   1.000
_cell.angle_alpha   90.00
_cell.angle_beta   90.00
_cell.angle_gamma   90.00
#
_symmetry.space_group_name_H-M   'P 1'
#
loop_
_entity.id
_entity.type
_entity.pdbx_description
1 polymer ?
#
loop_
_entity_poly.entity_id
_entity_poly.type
_entity_poly.pdbx_seq_one_letter_code
_entity_poly.pdbx_strand_id
1 'polypeptide(L)'
;MGILFLIGLLIPVVYLMQLTKKKVAINLKRTINTIVISIISVLIVTILFIVFNHAKIEIWHTVISAIIVSIVWALLLSACYYVYQILSNNVKK
;
A
#
# COMPACT_ATOMS: atom_id res chain seq x y z
N MET A 1 -6.04 -1.24 17.17
CA MET A 1 -4.80 -0.96 16.41
C MET A 1 -4.87 -1.50 14.98
N GLY A 2 -5.03 -2.81 14.74
CA GLY A 2 -4.94 -3.39 13.39
C GLY A 2 -5.96 -2.92 12.34
N ILE A 3 -7.21 -2.64 12.74
CA ILE A 3 -8.29 -2.24 11.81
C ILE A 3 -8.01 -0.89 11.14
N LEU A 4 -7.40 0.05 11.85
CA LEU A 4 -7.07 1.37 11.31
C LEU A 4 -5.94 1.29 10.28
N PHE A 5 -4.92 0.47 10.53
CA PHE A 5 -3.90 0.18 9.52
C PHE A 5 -4.51 -0.44 8.27
N LEU A 6 -5.51 -1.32 8.41
CA LEU A 6 -6.24 -1.89 7.27
C LEU A 6 -6.84 -0.82 6.35
N ILE A 7 -7.42 0.24 6.91
CA ILE A 7 -8.02 1.34 6.15
C ILE A 7 -6.95 2.10 5.34
N GLY A 8 -5.79 2.38 5.93
CA GLY A 8 -4.67 3.00 5.22
C GLY A 8 -4.11 2.10 4.11
N LEU A 9 -4.06 0.79 4.34
CA LEU A 9 -3.55 -0.21 3.42
C LEU A 9 -4.51 -0.57 2.26
N LEU A 10 -5.78 -0.17 2.36
CA LEU A 10 -6.78 -0.34 1.28
C LEU A 10 -6.57 0.64 0.11
N ILE A 11 -6.02 1.83 0.38
CA ILE A 11 -5.77 2.84 -0.66
C ILE A 11 -4.83 2.34 -1.77
N PRO A 12 -3.64 1.76 -1.48
CA PRO A 12 -2.78 1.20 -2.53
C PRO A 12 -3.41 0.01 -3.27
N VAL A 13 -4.32 -0.73 -2.62
CA VAL A 13 -5.09 -1.82 -3.26
C VAL A 13 -6.02 -1.27 -4.33
N VAL A 14 -6.76 -0.21 -4.01
CA VAL A 14 -7.65 0.46 -4.97
C VAL A 14 -6.85 1.02 -6.16
N TYR A 15 -5.68 1.62 -5.89
CA TYR A 15 -4.79 2.11 -6.94
C TYR A 15 -4.35 0.99 -7.90
N LEU A 16 -3.91 -0.16 -7.37
CA LEU A 16 -3.53 -1.32 -8.18
C LEU A 16 -4.72 -1.94 -8.93
N MET A 17 -5.91 -1.97 -8.33
CA MET A 17 -7.14 -2.39 -9.03
C MET A 17 -7.47 -1.49 -10.22
N GLN A 18 -7.27 -0.17 -10.11
CA GLN A 18 -7.46 0.75 -11.23
C GLN A 18 -6.46 0.49 -12.36
N LEU A 19 -5.20 0.19 -12.01
CA LEU A 19 -4.16 -0.20 -12.96
C LEU A 19 -4.53 -1.52 -13.69
N THR A 20 -5.08 -2.48 -12.94
CA THR A 20 -5.60 -3.76 -13.45
C THR A 20 -6.71 -3.54 -14.48
N LYS A 21 -7.72 -2.74 -14.13
CA LYS A 21 -8.85 -2.44 -15.03
C LYS A 21 -8.39 -1.78 -16.34
N LYS A 22 -7.35 -0.95 -16.27
CA LYS A 22 -6.76 -0.30 -17.45
C LYS A 22 -5.84 -1.22 -18.27
N LYS A 23 -5.68 -2.50 -17.89
CA LYS A 23 -4.81 -3.51 -18.53
C LYS A 23 -3.37 -3.05 -18.75
N VAL A 24 -2.88 -2.19 -17.86
CA VAL A 24 -1.55 -1.63 -18.07
C VAL A 24 -0.54 -2.43 -17.28
N ALA A 25 0.59 -2.71 -17.93
CA ALA A 25 1.65 -3.48 -17.30
C ALA A 25 2.20 -2.80 -16.06
N ILE A 26 2.51 -3.61 -15.05
CA ILE A 26 3.37 -3.15 -13.96
C ILE A 26 4.76 -2.89 -14.53
N ASN A 27 5.33 -1.75 -14.16
CA ASN A 27 6.69 -1.35 -14.47
C ASN A 27 7.27 -0.72 -13.19
N LEU A 28 8.59 -0.68 -13.05
CA LEU A 28 9.32 -0.20 -11.86
C LEU A 28 8.81 1.17 -11.40
N LYS A 29 8.54 2.09 -12.33
CA LYS A 29 7.97 3.42 -12.02
C LYS A 29 6.62 3.36 -11.28
N ARG A 30 5.78 2.39 -11.61
CA ARG A 30 4.44 2.22 -11.02
C ARG A 30 4.48 1.49 -9.68
N THR A 31 5.41 0.57 -9.53
CA THR A 31 5.72 -0.03 -8.23
C THR A 31 6.17 1.06 -7.25
N ILE A 32 7.07 1.95 -7.67
CA ILE A 32 7.50 3.11 -6.87
C ILE A 32 6.31 4.01 -6.52
N ASN A 33 5.46 4.36 -7.48
CA ASN A 33 4.24 5.14 -7.19
C ASN A 33 3.33 4.45 -6.17
N THR A 34 3.17 3.12 -6.27
CA THR A 34 2.35 2.35 -5.32
C THR A 34 2.94 2.40 -3.91
N ILE A 35 4.27 2.30 -3.79
CA ILE A 35 4.99 2.44 -2.52
C ILE A 35 4.77 3.84 -1.94
N VAL A 36 4.95 4.89 -2.74
CA VAL A 36 4.75 6.28 -2.29
C VAL A 36 3.31 6.51 -1.82
N ILE A 37 2.32 6.05 -2.60
CA ILE A 37 0.89 6.15 -2.24
C ILE A 37 0.63 5.39 -0.92
N SER A 38 1.21 4.20 -0.76
CA SER A 38 1.06 3.40 0.46
C SER A 38 1.69 4.09 1.68
N ILE A 39 2.87 4.69 1.54
CA ILE A 39 3.53 5.41 2.62
C ILE A 39 2.67 6.61 3.05
N ILE A 40 2.23 7.44 2.09
CA ILE A 40 1.43 8.64 2.38
C ILE A 40 0.11 8.27 3.07
N SER A 41 -0.61 7.28 2.54
CA SER A 41 -1.89 6.85 3.10
C SER A 41 -1.77 6.31 4.52
N VAL A 42 -0.77 5.44 4.77
CA VAL A 42 -0.53 4.88 6.10
C VAL A 42 -0.08 5.96 7.09
N LEU A 43 0.77 6.90 6.66
CA LEU A 43 1.20 8.02 7.51
C LEU A 43 0.02 8.92 7.92
N ILE A 44 -0.86 9.28 6.99
CA ILE A 44 -2.05 10.09 7.28
C ILE A 44 -2.92 9.43 8.34
N VAL A 45 -3.22 8.13 8.18
CA VAL A 45 -4.04 7.38 9.15
C VAL A 45 -3.34 7.28 10.51
N THR A 46 -2.03 7.09 10.52
CA THR A 46 -1.22 7.01 11.75
C THR A 46 -1.25 8.34 12.51
N ILE A 47 -1.09 9.48 11.81
CA ILE A 47 -1.14 10.81 12.40
C ILE A 47 -2.53 11.09 12.99
N LEU A 48 -3.60 10.83 12.21
CA LEU A 48 -4.97 10.99 12.70
C LEU A 48 -5.20 10.18 13.97
N PHE A 49 -4.73 8.93 14.01
CA PHE A 49 -4.88 8.08 15.18
C PHE A 49 -4.20 8.64 16.43
N ILE A 50 -2.96 9.12 16.30
CA ILE A 50 -2.18 9.71 17.40
C ILE A 50 -2.92 10.94 17.96
N VAL A 51 -3.42 11.80 17.07
CA VAL A 51 -4.17 13.01 17.44
C VAL A 51 -5.47 12.67 18.16
N PHE A 52 -6.28 11.75 17.62
CA PHE A 52 -7.58 11.40 18.20
C PHE A 52 -7.49 10.62 19.51
N ASN A 53 -6.44 9.82 19.71
CA ASN A 53 -6.31 9.00 20.92
C ASN A 53 -5.47 9.67 22.03
N HIS A 54 -4.95 10.89 21.82
CA HIS A 54 -4.02 11.57 22.73
C HIS A 54 -2.93 10.62 23.26
N ALA A 55 -2.47 9.72 22.38
CA ALA A 55 -1.74 8.56 22.83
C ALA A 55 -0.33 8.99 23.25
N LYS A 56 0.08 8.68 24.49
CA LYS A 56 1.46 8.88 25.00
C LYS A 56 2.44 7.85 24.40
N ILE A 57 2.33 7.61 23.10
CA ILE A 57 3.15 6.66 22.38
C ILE A 57 4.30 7.44 21.76
N GLU A 58 5.50 6.87 21.80
CA GLU A 58 6.65 7.45 21.09
C GLU A 58 6.36 7.51 19.59
N ILE A 59 6.13 8.74 19.11
CA ILE A 59 5.72 9.04 17.74
C ILE A 59 6.75 8.51 16.74
N TRP A 60 8.04 8.63 17.06
CA TRP A 60 9.14 8.17 16.20
C TRP A 60 9.11 6.68 15.92
N HIS A 61 8.95 5.83 16.95
CA HIS A 61 8.86 4.38 16.77
C HIS A 61 7.63 3.98 15.95
N THR A 62 6.51 4.66 16.19
CA THR A 62 5.24 4.40 15.48
C THR A 62 5.36 4.75 13.99
N VAL A 63 5.97 5.90 13.67
CA VAL A 63 6.17 6.35 12.29
C VAL A 63 7.13 5.43 11.53
N ILE A 64 8.24 5.02 12.15
CA ILE A 64 9.21 4.10 11.52
C ILE A 64 8.55 2.75 11.22
N SER A 65 7.80 2.20 12.19
CA SER A 65 7.05 0.96 11.99
C SER A 65 6.03 1.08 10.85
N ALA A 66 5.28 2.18 10.82
CA ALA A 66 4.29 2.46 9.77
C ALA A 66 4.93 2.51 8.37
N ILE A 67 6.10 3.13 8.24
CA ILE A 67 6.84 3.19 6.97
C ILE A 67 7.26 1.78 6.52
N ILE A 68 7.86 0.99 7.40
CA ILE A 68 8.30 -0.37 7.07
C ILE A 68 7.11 -1.23 6.61
N VAL A 69 6.01 -1.21 7.36
CA VAL A 69 4.78 -1.94 7.03
C VAL A 69 4.24 -1.51 5.67
N SER A 70 4.20 -0.20 5.39
CA SER A 70 3.70 0.31 4.11
C SER A 70 4.54 -0.12 2.91
N ILE A 71 5.87 -0.17 3.06
CA ILE A 71 6.78 -0.61 1.99
C ILE A 71 6.60 -2.10 1.73
N VAL A 72 6.63 -2.92 2.78
CA VAL A 72 6.47 -4.38 2.66
C VAL A 72 5.12 -4.70 2.01
N TRP A 73 4.05 -4.01 2.44
CA TRP A 73 2.73 -4.20 1.87
C TRP A 73 2.65 -3.82 0.40
N ALA A 74 3.17 -2.65 0.01
CA ALA A 74 3.15 -2.20 -1.37
C ALA A 74 3.96 -3.11 -2.31
N LEU A 75 5.11 -3.63 -1.85
CA LEU A 75 5.89 -4.62 -2.58
C LEU A 75 5.12 -5.93 -2.76
N LEU A 76 4.49 -6.43 -1.70
CA LEU A 76 3.71 -7.66 -1.74
C LEU A 76 2.54 -7.53 -2.72
N LEU A 77 1.81 -6.42 -2.67
CA LEU A 77 0.72 -6.14 -3.61
C LEU A 77 1.18 -6.03 -5.06
N SER A 78 2.30 -5.37 -5.29
CA SER A 78 2.89 -5.23 -6.63
C SER A 78 3.33 -6.59 -7.18
N ALA A 79 3.92 -7.45 -6.34
CA ALA A 79 4.29 -8.81 -6.71
C ALA A 79 3.06 -9.68 -7.03
N CYS A 80 2.00 -9.62 -6.21
CA CYS A 80 0.74 -10.29 -6.51
C CYS A 80 0.15 -9.85 -7.84
N TYR A 81 0.17 -8.54 -8.14
CA TYR A 81 -0.31 -8.03 -9.42
C TYR A 81 0.55 -8.48 -10.59
N TYR A 82 1.88 -8.53 -10.43
CA TYR A 82 2.78 -9.05 -11.46
C TYR A 82 2.47 -10.51 -11.81
N VAL A 83 2.29 -11.36 -10.79
CA VAL A 83 1.88 -12.77 -10.98
C VAL A 83 0.50 -12.85 -11.65
N TYR A 84 -0.46 -12.04 -11.20
CA TYR A 84 -1.79 -11.99 -11.81
C TYR A 84 -1.73 -11.58 -13.29
N GLN A 85 -0.87 -10.61 -13.63
CA GLN A 85 -0.68 -10.17 -15.00
C GLN A 85 -0.10 -11.29 -15.86
N ILE A 86 0.89 -12.04 -15.35
CA ILE A 86 1.43 -13.22 -16.04
C ILE A 86 0.32 -14.26 -16.26
N LEU A 87 -0.44 -14.60 -15.23
CA LEU A 87 -1.49 -15.61 -15.32
C LEU A 87 -2.61 -15.19 -16.27
N SER A 88 -3.02 -13.92 -16.20
CA SER A 88 -4.08 -13.35 -17.04
C SER A 88 -3.66 -13.14 -18.49
N ASN A 89 -2.38 -12.85 -18.79
CA ASN A 89 -1.87 -12.76 -20.17
C ASN A 89 -1.67 -14.15 -20.80
N ASN A 90 -1.67 -15.24 -20.04
CA ASN A 90 -1.58 -16.60 -20.58
C ASN A 90 -2.95 -17.19 -21.01
N VAL A 91 -4.04 -16.42 -20.97
CA VAL A 91 -5.37 -16.83 -21.49
C VAL A 91 -5.61 -16.30 -22.92
N LYS A 92 -4.54 -15.89 -23.62
CA LYS A 92 -4.53 -15.74 -25.09
C LYS A 92 -3.24 -16.32 -25.65
N LYS A 93 -3.16 -17.65 -25.67
CA LYS A 93 -2.48 -18.34 -26.76
C LYS A 93 -3.46 -18.51 -27.90
#